data_AF-A0ABC8ITI7-F1
#
_entry.id   AF-A0ABC8ITI7-F1
#
_cell.length_a   1.000
_cell.length_b   1.000
_cell.length_c   1.000
_cell.angle_alpha   90.00
_cell.angle_beta   90.00
_cell.angle_gamma   90.00
#
_symmetry.space_group_name_H-M   'P 1'
#
loop_
_entity.id
_entity.type
_entity.pdbx_description
1 polymer ?
#
loop_
_entity_poly.entity_id
_entity_poly.type
_entity_poly.pdbx_seq_one_letter_code
_entity_poly.pdbx_strand_id
1 'polypeptide(L)'
;MSLSGSYIRGEHGGKTGGLSVCLSSSDGQIFGGGVGGLLKVTGPVQVILGTFQLERKWKLVTFSFWHRIFAWIPSWFGVIRKKPKRRAS
;
A
#
# COMPACT_ATOMS: atom_id res chain seq x y z
N MET A 1 33.20 7.24 0.45
CA MET A 1 32.28 7.60 1.55
C MET A 1 30.91 7.00 1.26
N SER A 2 30.25 6.38 2.24
CA SER A 2 28.96 5.71 2.08
C SER A 2 28.00 6.10 3.22
N LEU A 3 26.72 6.21 2.90
CA LEU A 3 25.61 6.43 3.82
C LEU A 3 24.54 5.38 3.51
N SER A 4 24.15 4.58 4.51
CA SER A 4 23.14 3.54 4.35
C SER A 4 22.28 3.43 5.59
N GLY A 5 21.05 2.94 5.43
CA GLY A 5 20.17 2.66 6.55
C GLY A 5 18.72 2.55 6.13
N SER A 6 17.88 2.29 7.11
CA SER A 6 16.44 2.15 6.93
C SER A 6 15.71 3.05 7.90
N TYR A 7 14.55 3.53 7.45
CA TYR A 7 13.69 4.37 8.25
C TYR A 7 12.27 3.81 8.22
N ILE A 8 11.77 3.43 9.39
CA ILE A 8 10.41 2.97 9.60
C ILE A 8 9.74 3.96 10.55
N ARG A 9 8.59 4.49 10.13
CA ARG A 9 7.78 5.35 10.98
C ARG A 9 6.89 4.45 11.84
N GLY A 10 7.17 4.39 13.15
CA GLY A 10 6.32 3.71 14.11
C GLY A 10 5.00 4.45 14.33
N GLU A 11 3.96 3.68 14.64
CA GLU A 11 2.59 4.15 14.88
C GLU A 11 2.51 5.19 16.00
N HIS A 12 3.32 5.02 17.06
CA HIS A 12 3.33 5.87 18.25
C HIS A 12 4.30 7.05 18.17
N GLY A 13 4.66 7.50 16.97
CA GLY A 13 5.60 8.61 16.77
C GLY A 13 7.08 8.27 17.03
N GLY A 14 7.37 7.02 17.41
CA GLY A 14 8.72 6.49 17.47
C GLY A 14 9.27 6.22 16.06
N LYS A 15 10.48 6.70 15.79
CA LYS A 15 11.25 6.34 14.59
C LYS A 15 12.03 5.06 14.87
N THR A 16 11.76 4.01 14.10
CA THR A 16 12.51 2.74 14.14
C THR A 16 13.42 2.65 12.92
N GLY A 17 14.62 2.08 13.10
CA GLY A 17 15.69 2.13 12.12
C GLY A 17 16.70 3.25 12.39
N GLY A 18 17.71 3.36 11.53
CA GLY A 18 18.83 4.27 11.72
C GLY A 18 19.69 4.36 10.46
N LEU A 19 20.44 5.45 10.36
CA LEU A 19 21.42 5.67 9.31
C LEU A 19 22.82 5.46 9.87
N SER A 20 23.68 4.78 9.12
CA SER A 20 25.10 4.64 9.39
C SER A 20 25.92 5.28 8.28
N VAL A 21 27.07 5.82 8.66
CA VAL A 21 28.01 6.48 7.75
C VAL A 21 29.36 5.80 7.80
N CYS A 22 30.04 5.76 6.66
CA CYS A 22 31.44 5.39 6.53
C CYS A 22 32.15 6.47 5.72
N LEU A 23 33.11 7.14 6.35
CA LEU A 23 33.89 8.23 5.77
C LEU A 23 35.35 7.81 5.67
N SER A 24 36.04 8.30 4.65
CA SER A 24 37.48 8.10 4.44
C SER A 24 38.15 9.46 4.45
N SER A 25 39.14 9.65 5.32
CA SER A 25 40.02 10.81 5.29
C SER A 25 40.93 10.75 4.07
N SER A 26 41.47 11.91 3.66
CA SER A 26 42.53 11.99 2.65
C SER A 26 43.74 11.13 3.01
N ASP A 27 43.96 10.93 4.31
CA ASP A 27 45.10 10.20 4.85
C ASP A 27 44.86 8.68 4.89
N GLY A 28 43.76 8.19 4.31
CA GLY A 28 43.40 6.77 4.24
C GLY A 28 42.71 6.22 5.49
N GLN A 29 42.54 7.03 6.54
CA GLN A 29 41.82 6.63 7.76
C GLN A 29 40.31 6.51 7.50
N ILE A 30 39.68 5.47 8.07
CA ILE A 30 38.24 5.23 7.93
C ILE A 30 37.55 5.53 9.27
N PHE A 31 36.48 6.31 9.20
CA PHE A 31 35.62 6.65 10.33
C PHE A 31 34.20 6.18 10.04
N GLY A 32 33.57 5.50 10.99
CA GLY A 32 32.20 5.02 10.84
C GLY A 32 31.39 5.12 12.11
N GLY A 33 30.06 5.20 11.96
CA GLY A 33 29.17 5.31 13.12
C GLY A 33 27.70 5.52 12.74
N GLY A 34 26.84 5.48 13.77
CA GLY A 34 25.42 5.80 13.65
C GLY A 34 25.17 7.31 13.64
N VAL A 35 24.16 7.75 12.90
CA VAL A 35 23.76 9.15 12.79
C VAL A 35 22.64 9.44 13.79
N GLY A 36 22.94 10.22 14.84
CA GLY A 36 21.95 10.63 15.86
C GLY A 36 21.22 11.94 15.57
N GLY A 37 21.61 12.68 14.53
CA GLY A 37 21.14 14.05 14.29
C GLY A 37 20.93 14.40 12.82
N LEU A 38 20.66 15.67 12.55
CA LEU A 38 20.43 16.18 11.19
C LEU A 38 21.75 16.25 10.41
N LEU A 39 21.77 15.69 9.20
CA LEU A 39 22.89 15.83 8.27
C LEU A 39 22.69 17.09 7.42
N LYS A 40 23.65 18.00 7.44
CA LYS A 40 23.67 19.20 6.60
C LYS A 40 24.70 19.04 5.50
N VAL A 41 24.31 19.37 4.28
CA VAL A 41 25.16 19.22 3.10
C VAL A 41 25.60 20.59 2.59
N THR A 42 26.87 20.73 2.26
CA THR A 42 27.46 21.97 1.73
C THR A 42 27.57 21.97 0.19
N GLY A 43 27.15 20.89 -0.48
CA GLY A 43 27.26 20.71 -1.93
C GLY A 43 26.25 19.70 -2.51
N PRO A 44 26.33 19.38 -3.81
CA PRO A 44 25.40 18.44 -4.46
C PRO A 44 25.58 17.02 -3.91
N VAL A 45 24.49 16.38 -3.48
CA VAL A 45 24.47 14.97 -3.04
C VAL A 45 23.35 14.23 -3.75
N GLN A 46 23.68 13.07 -4.32
CA GLN A 46 22.71 12.15 -4.88
C GLN A 46 22.24 11.19 -3.77
N VAL A 47 20.92 11.05 -3.65
CA VAL A 47 20.29 10.16 -2.67
C VAL A 47 19.34 9.24 -3.40
N ILE A 48 19.43 7.93 -3.10
CA ILE A 48 18.52 6.92 -3.64
C ILE A 48 17.66 6.43 -2.47
N LEU A 49 16.34 6.59 -2.57
CA LEU A 49 15.38 6.16 -1.56
C LEU A 49 14.48 5.06 -2.11
N GLY A 50 14.43 3.93 -1.42
CA GLY A 50 13.44 2.87 -1.65
C GLY A 50 12.33 2.95 -0.60
N THR A 51 11.09 3.20 -1.01
CA THR A 51 9.93 3.20 -0.10
C THR A 51 9.00 2.04 -0.45
N PHE A 52 8.53 1.33 0.57
CA PHE A 52 7.53 0.27 0.41
C PHE A 52 6.21 0.71 1.05
N GLN A 53 5.17 0.95 0.25
CA GLN A 53 3.82 1.25 0.71
C GLN A 53 2.95 0.00 0.56
N LEU A 54 2.51 -0.57 1.68
CA LEU A 54 1.58 -1.70 1.68
C LEU A 54 0.14 -1.19 1.49
N GLU A 55 -0.24 -0.84 0.26
CA GLU A 55 -1.62 -0.44 -0.04
C GLU A 55 -2.51 -1.68 -0.27
N ARG A 56 -3.17 -2.15 0.79
CA ARG A 56 -4.26 -3.14 0.67
C ARG A 56 -5.58 -2.41 0.39
N LYS A 57 -5.80 -1.97 -0.85
CA LYS A 57 -7.08 -1.39 -1.26
C LYS A 57 -7.76 -2.26 -2.32
N TRP A 58 -8.66 -3.12 -1.88
CA TRP A 58 -9.65 -3.73 -2.78
C TRP A 58 -10.58 -2.63 -3.26
N LYS A 59 -10.35 -2.11 -4.46
CA LYS A 59 -11.35 -1.31 -5.17
C LYS A 59 -12.49 -2.26 -5.54
N LEU A 60 -13.45 -2.40 -4.63
CA LEU A 60 -14.78 -2.85 -4.98
C LEU A 60 -15.33 -1.81 -5.95
N VAL A 61 -15.30 -2.15 -7.25
CA VAL A 61 -16.09 -1.46 -8.27
C VAL A 61 -17.54 -1.81 -7.98
N THR A 62 -18.09 -1.14 -6.97
CA THR A 62 -19.49 -1.29 -6.61
C THR A 62 -20.31 -0.57 -7.68
N PHE A 63 -20.84 -1.38 -8.60
CA PHE A 63 -22.21 -1.24 -9.07
C PHE A 63 -22.60 -0.01 -9.91
N SER A 64 -21.70 0.60 -10.71
CA SER A 64 -22.20 1.46 -11.81
C SER A 64 -22.90 0.66 -12.93
N PHE A 65 -22.75 -0.67 -12.95
CA PHE A 65 -23.36 -1.55 -13.95
C PHE A 65 -24.84 -1.86 -13.64
N TRP A 66 -25.26 -1.80 -12.37
CA TRP A 66 -26.58 -2.27 -11.94
C TRP A 66 -27.72 -1.28 -12.23
N HIS A 67 -27.41 0.00 -12.46
CA HIS A 67 -28.40 1.00 -12.88
C HIS A 67 -28.75 0.94 -14.38
N ARG A 68 -28.08 0.09 -15.18
CA ARG A 68 -28.35 -0.05 -16.63
C ARG A 68 -29.08 -1.34 -17.01
N ILE A 69 -29.11 -2.34 -16.12
CA ILE A 69 -29.77 -3.63 -16.36
C ILE A 69 -31.28 -3.58 -16.13
N PHE A 70 -31.78 -2.77 -15.18
CA PHE A 70 -33.20 -2.78 -14.82
C PHE A 70 -34.12 -1.99 -15.77
N ALA A 71 -33.60 -1.35 -16.82
CA ALA A 71 -34.41 -0.66 -17.81
C ALA A 71 -35.00 -1.60 -18.90
N TRP A 72 -34.72 -2.90 -18.86
CA TRP A 72 -35.14 -3.85 -19.90
C TRP A 72 -35.69 -5.15 -19.32
N ILE A 73 -36.84 -5.08 -18.64
CA ILE A 73 -37.65 -6.28 -18.36
C ILE A 73 -39.05 -6.04 -18.95
N PRO A 74 -39.36 -6.66 -20.10
CA PRO A 74 -40.71 -6.71 -20.65
C PRO A 74 -41.68 -7.48 -19.73
N SER A 75 -42.93 -7.05 -19.76
CA SER A 75 -44.09 -7.45 -18.95
C SER A 75 -44.53 -8.94 -19.06
N TRP A 76 -43.64 -9.91 -18.86
CA TRP A 76 -43.94 -11.34 -19.06
C TRP A 76 -44.16 -12.18 -17.78
N PHE A 77 -44.27 -11.57 -16.60
CA PHE A 77 -44.71 -12.27 -15.39
C PHE A 77 -46.24 -12.43 -15.37
N GLY A 78 -46.76 -13.14 -16.38
CA GLY A 78 -48.17 -13.50 -16.49
C GLY A 78 -48.31 -14.95 -16.92
N VAL A 79 -48.91 -15.76 -16.05
CA VAL A 79 -49.45 -17.10 -16.32
C VAL A 79 -48.46 -18.27 -16.21
N ILE A 80 -48.40 -18.89 -15.02
CA ILE A 80 -48.56 -20.35 -14.91
C ILE A 80 -49.52 -20.66 -13.74
N ARG A 81 -50.79 -20.90 -14.08
CA ARG A 81 -51.73 -21.66 -13.25
C ARG A 81 -51.46 -23.16 -13.46
N LYS A 82 -51.38 -23.95 -12.38
CA LYS A 82 -52.37 -25.03 -12.07
C LYS A 82 -51.94 -25.88 -10.85
N LYS A 83 -52.91 -26.11 -9.97
CA LYS A 83 -52.93 -27.03 -8.80
C LYS A 83 -52.97 -28.53 -9.22
N PRO A 84 -53.32 -29.48 -8.33
CA PRO A 84 -52.53 -30.14 -7.27
C PRO A 84 -52.43 -31.67 -7.54
N LYS A 85 -51.52 -32.42 -6.89
CA LYS A 85 -51.60 -33.90 -6.90
C LYS A 85 -51.52 -34.46 -5.48
N ARG A 86 -52.66 -34.98 -5.02
CA ARG A 86 -52.87 -35.73 -3.77
C ARG A 86 -52.30 -37.16 -3.88
N ARG A 87 -52.13 -37.76 -2.68
CA ARG A 87 -51.79 -39.15 -2.29
C ARG A 87 -50.28 -39.44 -2.20
N ALA A 88 -49.75 -40.08 -1.15
CA ALA A 88 -50.36 -40.82 -0.03
C ALA A 88 -49.36 -40.96 1.13
N SER A 89 -49.86 -41.00 2.37
CA SER A 89 -49.55 -42.02 3.38
C SER A 89 -50.63 -42.00 4.45
#